data_AF-A0A9E7PSN5-F1
#
_entry.id   AF-A0A9E7PSN5-F1
#
_cell.length_a   1.000
_cell.length_b   1.000
_cell.length_c   1.000
_cell.angle_alpha   90.00
_cell.angle_beta   90.00
_cell.angle_gamma   90.00
#
_symmetry.space_group_name_H-M   'P 1'
#
loop_
_entity.id
_entity.type
_entity.pdbx_description
1 polymer ?
#
loop_
_entity_poly.entity_id
_entity_poly.type
_entity_poly.pdbx_seq_one_letter_code
_entity_poly.pdbx_strand_id
1 'polypeptide(L)'
;MISKHFWMSLTHAETYESLVPSSGTGSDSCSASRRGSSLTPADAGNDSQLTKVGVFEDGTRYEAGPYHVVVLSGTYREMGRQYGALMTDELNSEYEMLRSRFTANGYTETEVYESARETTSLQAKRIKEIRAGIAETSGLTPEAVDILYVFYVVMPVSLGFSGEKTGCSFLAAWDNYTTDGSVVLSRNWDLNEEFLAFKPYYTLAVYNPTDGSNGVATFGPAGGLPETLMNSAGLFIAEDNGGSSGSSLEVAGRPMIVGEFFRMMLDYSTIEELDAVIMSTLTNSAFIVNAAGPDMVYSYEESIWDIKRREGEGVIAAANHFVDPSWRLDTTGIDNSVTRYNNLLNLAEENKGSIDAERMMAIRDVLYEDGGATFEHYTVELNGMTGTGSTVYRVVYVPETRTFCMKVIDEDWQQVELAPLFSV
;
A
#
# COMPACT_ATOMS: atom_id res chain seq x y z
N MET A 1 -10.03 7.89 30.35
CA MET A 1 -9.64 6.58 30.92
C MET A 1 -10.61 5.49 30.42
N ILE A 2 -10.81 5.44 29.10
CA ILE A 2 -11.67 4.49 28.37
C ILE A 2 -10.92 4.17 27.06
N SER A 3 -9.80 3.45 27.15
CA SER A 3 -9.06 2.98 25.94
C SER A 3 -8.53 1.55 26.11
N LYS A 4 -9.04 0.80 27.09
CA LYS A 4 -8.54 -0.52 27.45
C LYS A 4 -9.36 -1.69 26.89
N HIS A 5 -10.45 -1.46 26.17
CA HIS A 5 -11.38 -2.55 25.82
C HIS A 5 -11.64 -2.73 24.31
N PHE A 6 -11.08 -1.89 23.44
CA PHE A 6 -11.42 -2.00 22.01
C PHE A 6 -10.63 -3.09 21.26
N TRP A 7 -9.46 -3.48 21.76
CA TRP A 7 -8.61 -4.53 21.14
C TRP A 7 -8.51 -5.84 21.94
N MET A 8 -9.08 -5.92 23.15
CA MET A 8 -8.95 -7.10 24.03
C MET A 8 -10.14 -8.07 24.02
N SER A 9 -11.23 -7.81 23.29
CA SER A 9 -12.46 -8.62 23.41
C SER A 9 -12.69 -9.69 22.34
N LEU A 10 -11.67 -10.16 21.62
CA LEU A 10 -11.80 -11.28 20.68
C LEU A 10 -10.70 -12.34 20.88
N THR A 11 -10.62 -12.89 22.09
CA THR A 11 -9.84 -14.14 22.35
C THR A 11 -10.64 -15.24 23.04
N HIS A 12 -11.97 -15.13 23.13
CA HIS A 12 -12.82 -16.21 23.65
C HIS A 12 -14.03 -16.41 22.74
N ALA A 13 -13.87 -17.23 21.70
CA ALA A 13 -15.01 -17.87 21.05
C ALA A 13 -15.45 -19.04 21.93
N GLU A 14 -16.45 -18.80 22.78
CA GLU A 14 -17.20 -19.88 23.43
C GLU A 14 -17.97 -20.67 22.37
N THR A 15 -17.82 -21.99 22.46
CA THR A 15 -18.44 -23.01 21.62
C THR A 15 -19.97 -22.86 21.56
N TYR A 16 -20.51 -22.70 20.34
CA TYR A 16 -21.91 -23.00 20.05
C TYR A 16 -22.00 -24.16 19.07
N GLU A 17 -22.42 -25.31 19.59
CA GLU A 17 -22.79 -26.50 18.83
C GLU A 17 -24.18 -26.35 18.19
N SER A 18 -24.36 -27.07 17.07
CA SER A 18 -25.61 -27.46 16.39
C SER A 18 -26.24 -26.35 15.50
N LEU A 19 -26.64 -26.58 14.24
CA LEU A 19 -27.29 -27.73 13.60
C LEU A 19 -26.96 -27.77 12.09
N VAL A 20 -26.59 -28.93 11.56
CA VAL A 20 -26.62 -29.21 10.10
C VAL A 20 -27.38 -30.52 9.88
N PRO A 21 -28.39 -30.57 8.99
CA PRO A 21 -28.86 -31.82 8.39
C PRO A 21 -28.08 -32.14 7.11
N SER A 22 -27.65 -33.40 7.04
CA SER A 22 -26.97 -34.08 5.94
C SER A 22 -27.77 -34.16 4.63
N SER A 23 -27.09 -33.97 3.50
CA SER A 23 -27.17 -34.76 2.25
C SER A 23 -26.31 -34.04 1.19
N GLY A 24 -25.58 -34.64 0.26
CA GLY A 24 -25.41 -36.01 -0.17
C GLY A 24 -24.24 -36.03 -1.17
N THR A 25 -23.72 -37.23 -1.38
CA THR A 25 -22.56 -37.60 -2.19
C THR A 25 -22.62 -37.19 -3.66
N GLY A 26 -21.49 -36.76 -4.22
CA GLY A 26 -21.29 -36.65 -5.67
C GLY A 26 -19.80 -36.55 -5.99
N SER A 27 -19.16 -37.70 -6.19
CA SER A 27 -17.84 -37.83 -6.80
C SER A 27 -17.90 -37.44 -8.27
N ASP A 28 -16.95 -36.65 -8.75
CA ASP A 28 -16.41 -36.84 -10.11
C ASP A 28 -15.00 -36.27 -10.23
N SER A 29 -14.09 -37.18 -10.52
CA SER A 29 -12.72 -36.96 -10.96
C SER A 29 -12.71 -36.35 -12.37
N CYS A 30 -11.89 -35.33 -12.61
CA CYS A 30 -11.43 -35.06 -13.96
C CYS A 30 -9.97 -34.60 -13.99
N SER A 31 -9.29 -35.21 -14.94
CA SER A 31 -7.85 -35.34 -15.13
C SER A 31 -7.12 -34.06 -15.50
N ALA A 32 -5.90 -33.95 -14.97
CA ALA A 32 -4.86 -33.03 -15.38
C ALA A 32 -4.52 -33.14 -16.88
N SER A 33 -4.38 -31.99 -17.53
CA SER A 33 -3.66 -31.85 -18.80
C SER A 33 -2.64 -30.72 -18.63
N ARG A 34 -1.37 -31.09 -18.51
CA ARG A 34 -0.22 -30.18 -18.59
C ARG A 34 -0.10 -29.68 -20.03
N ARG A 35 -0.12 -28.37 -20.24
CA ARG A 35 0.48 -27.74 -21.42
C ARG A 35 1.31 -26.57 -20.92
N GLY A 36 2.62 -26.68 -21.09
CA GLY A 36 3.51 -25.53 -20.98
C GLY A 36 3.15 -24.54 -22.08
N SER A 37 2.82 -23.32 -21.68
CA SER A 37 2.67 -22.18 -22.57
C SER A 37 3.94 -21.35 -22.49
N SER A 38 4.72 -21.37 -23.57
CA SER A 38 5.73 -20.36 -23.87
C SER A 38 5.03 -19.00 -23.95
N LEU A 39 5.32 -18.12 -23.00
CA LEU A 39 4.83 -16.74 -23.00
C LEU A 39 5.58 -15.97 -24.10
N THR A 40 4.87 -15.61 -25.15
CA THR A 40 5.30 -14.58 -26.11
C THR A 40 5.00 -13.20 -25.52
N PRO A 41 5.90 -12.21 -25.65
CA PRO A 41 5.65 -10.85 -25.16
C PRO A 41 4.47 -10.26 -25.93
N ALA A 42 3.39 -9.92 -25.23
CA ALA A 42 2.25 -9.24 -25.79
C ALA A 42 2.40 -7.74 -25.51
N ASP A 43 2.57 -6.97 -26.59
CA ASP A 43 2.24 -5.55 -26.75
C ASP A 43 2.31 -4.65 -25.50
N ALA A 44 3.52 -4.43 -24.99
CA ALA A 44 3.80 -3.27 -24.16
C ALA A 44 3.89 -2.01 -25.04
N GLY A 45 2.78 -1.30 -25.14
CA GLY A 45 2.74 -0.06 -25.90
C GLY A 45 1.38 0.61 -25.80
N ASN A 46 1.17 1.37 -24.73
CA ASN A 46 0.22 2.47 -24.81
C ASN A 46 0.76 3.71 -24.08
N ASP A 47 0.86 4.78 -24.85
CA ASP A 47 1.50 6.05 -24.51
C ASP A 47 0.99 6.65 -23.19
N SER A 48 1.94 7.20 -22.44
CA SER A 48 1.82 8.01 -21.22
C SER A 48 1.11 9.36 -21.44
N GLN A 49 -0.04 9.40 -22.12
CA GLN A 49 -0.74 10.65 -22.40
C GLN A 49 -1.64 11.06 -21.23
N LEU A 50 -1.10 11.91 -20.36
CA LEU A 50 -1.89 12.64 -19.37
C LEU A 50 -2.86 13.60 -20.06
N THR A 51 -4.15 13.39 -19.87
CA THR A 51 -5.19 14.27 -20.41
C THR A 51 -5.61 15.26 -19.34
N LYS A 52 -5.32 16.56 -19.54
CA LYS A 52 -5.72 17.61 -18.59
C LYS A 52 -7.24 17.76 -18.54
N VAL A 53 -7.82 17.67 -17.35
CA VAL A 53 -9.28 17.76 -17.14
C VAL A 53 -9.72 18.96 -16.31
N GLY A 54 -8.85 19.50 -15.44
CA GLY A 54 -9.25 20.59 -14.54
C GLY A 54 -8.08 21.38 -13.99
N VAL A 55 -8.37 22.60 -13.53
CA VAL A 55 -7.44 23.48 -12.81
C VAL A 55 -8.19 24.15 -11.68
N PHE A 56 -7.53 24.27 -10.52
CA PHE A 56 -8.00 25.09 -9.42
C PHE A 56 -6.79 25.68 -8.71
N GLU A 57 -6.76 27.01 -8.54
CA GLU A 57 -5.57 27.73 -8.08
C GLU A 57 -4.34 27.29 -8.91
N ASP A 58 -3.23 26.90 -8.27
CA ASP A 58 -2.02 26.41 -8.95
C ASP A 58 -2.04 24.88 -9.21
N GLY A 59 -3.13 24.20 -8.82
CA GLY A 59 -3.29 22.76 -8.99
C GLY A 59 -3.89 22.39 -10.34
N THR A 60 -3.45 21.26 -10.91
CA THR A 60 -4.01 20.70 -12.16
C THR A 60 -4.39 19.24 -11.96
N ARG A 61 -5.59 18.86 -12.45
CA ARG A 61 -6.01 17.47 -12.56
C ARG A 61 -5.85 16.98 -14.00
N TYR A 62 -5.31 15.79 -14.14
CA TYR A 62 -5.20 15.02 -15.35
C TYR A 62 -5.87 13.65 -15.17
N GLU A 63 -6.08 12.96 -16.28
CA GLU A 63 -6.44 11.55 -16.31
C GLU A 63 -5.35 10.76 -17.04
N ALA A 64 -5.02 9.59 -16.50
CA ALA A 64 -4.11 8.61 -17.08
C ALA A 64 -4.86 7.27 -17.16
N GLY A 65 -5.47 6.97 -18.30
CA GLY A 65 -6.36 5.82 -18.41
C GLY A 65 -7.53 5.93 -17.41
N PRO A 66 -7.73 4.94 -16.51
CA PRO A 66 -8.77 4.99 -15.49
C PRO A 66 -8.40 5.79 -14.23
N TYR A 67 -7.17 6.32 -14.14
CA TYR A 67 -6.65 6.93 -12.91
C TYR A 67 -6.67 8.45 -12.95
N HIS A 68 -7.09 9.04 -11.83
CA HIS A 68 -6.94 10.47 -11.56
C HIS A 68 -5.50 10.80 -11.21
N VAL A 69 -4.95 11.85 -11.83
CA VAL A 69 -3.62 12.37 -11.52
C VAL A 69 -3.74 13.84 -11.12
N VAL A 70 -3.46 14.17 -9.86
CA VAL A 70 -3.51 15.56 -9.36
C VAL A 70 -2.10 16.08 -9.08
N VAL A 71 -1.75 17.20 -9.71
CA VAL A 71 -0.46 17.88 -9.50
C VAL A 71 -0.73 19.18 -8.77
N LEU A 72 -0.16 19.32 -7.59
CA LEU A 72 -0.46 20.35 -6.60
C LEU A 72 0.81 21.12 -6.29
N SER A 73 0.69 22.41 -6.00
CA SER A 73 1.84 23.26 -5.71
C SER A 73 1.52 24.35 -4.69
N GLY A 74 2.48 24.69 -3.83
CA GLY A 74 2.36 25.80 -2.88
C GLY A 74 2.60 25.39 -1.43
N THR A 75 2.02 26.12 -0.48
CA THR A 75 2.00 25.71 0.92
C THR A 75 1.16 24.45 1.11
N TYR A 76 1.39 23.71 2.19
CA TYR A 76 0.60 22.51 2.52
C TYR A 76 -0.91 22.78 2.58
N ARG A 77 -1.32 23.96 3.05
CA ARG A 77 -2.73 24.39 3.07
C ARG A 77 -3.28 24.58 1.66
N GLU A 78 -2.54 25.28 0.81
CA GLU A 78 -2.92 25.55 -0.59
C GLU A 78 -3.00 24.26 -1.40
N MET A 79 -2.02 23.36 -1.28
CA MET A 79 -2.07 22.04 -1.92
C MET A 79 -3.28 21.24 -1.44
N GLY A 80 -3.64 21.32 -0.15
CA GLY A 80 -4.87 20.74 0.37
C GLY A 80 -6.13 21.31 -0.28
N ARG A 81 -6.24 22.64 -0.41
CA ARG A 81 -7.36 23.31 -1.08
C ARG A 81 -7.48 22.89 -2.55
N GLN A 82 -6.35 22.80 -3.25
CA GLN A 82 -6.29 22.33 -4.63
C GLN A 82 -6.78 20.90 -4.77
N TYR A 83 -6.29 19.99 -3.92
CA TYR A 83 -6.76 18.60 -3.89
C TYR A 83 -8.28 18.55 -3.66
N GLY A 84 -8.75 19.22 -2.60
CA GLY A 84 -10.16 19.20 -2.22
C GLY A 84 -11.09 19.70 -3.33
N ALA A 85 -10.70 20.75 -4.06
CA ALA A 85 -11.49 21.28 -5.16
C ALA A 85 -11.47 20.34 -6.39
N LEU A 86 -10.28 19.83 -6.76
CA LEU A 86 -10.09 19.02 -7.97
C LEU A 86 -10.66 17.60 -7.85
N MET A 87 -10.76 17.08 -6.62
CA MET A 87 -11.25 15.73 -6.31
C MET A 87 -12.56 15.74 -5.54
N THR A 88 -13.36 16.82 -5.66
CA THR A 88 -14.59 17.03 -4.88
C THR A 88 -15.53 15.83 -4.98
N ASP A 89 -15.80 15.36 -6.20
CA ASP A 89 -16.80 14.32 -6.43
C ASP A 89 -16.33 12.97 -5.89
N GLU A 90 -15.06 12.63 -6.10
CA GLU A 90 -14.45 11.39 -5.63
C GLU A 90 -14.39 11.34 -4.10
N LEU A 91 -13.93 12.42 -3.46
CA LEU A 91 -13.83 12.52 -2.00
C LEU A 91 -15.22 12.38 -1.33
N ASN A 92 -16.24 13.06 -1.86
CA ASN A 92 -17.59 12.97 -1.31
C ASN A 92 -18.19 11.58 -1.54
N SER A 93 -17.99 10.98 -2.72
CA SER A 93 -18.50 9.65 -3.02
C SER A 93 -17.83 8.57 -2.15
N GLU A 94 -16.52 8.63 -1.96
CA GLU A 94 -15.77 7.71 -1.10
C GLU A 94 -16.22 7.84 0.36
N TYR A 95 -16.39 9.08 0.85
CA TYR A 95 -16.85 9.34 2.21
C TYR A 95 -18.26 8.78 2.45
N GLU A 96 -19.18 8.98 1.51
CA GLU A 96 -20.55 8.47 1.60
C GLU A 96 -20.60 6.93 1.62
N MET A 97 -19.75 6.28 0.81
CA MET A 97 -19.58 4.84 0.84
C MET A 97 -19.08 4.36 2.20
N LEU A 98 -18.01 4.98 2.73
CA LEU A 98 -17.46 4.66 4.05
C LEU A 98 -18.50 4.82 5.15
N ARG A 99 -19.18 5.97 5.20
CA ARG A 99 -20.24 6.25 6.17
C ARG A 99 -21.36 5.22 6.13
N SER A 100 -21.78 4.82 4.92
CA SER A 100 -22.79 3.79 4.72
C SER A 100 -22.34 2.43 5.27
N ARG A 101 -21.08 2.04 5.03
CA ARG A 101 -20.50 0.79 5.55
C ARG A 101 -20.40 0.82 7.07
N PHE A 102 -19.90 1.89 7.68
CA PHE A 102 -19.82 2.02 9.13
C PHE A 102 -21.20 1.90 9.79
N THR A 103 -22.19 2.61 9.24
CA THR A 103 -23.57 2.57 9.74
C THR A 103 -24.17 1.17 9.62
N ALA A 104 -23.96 0.48 8.49
CA ALA A 104 -24.44 -0.88 8.28
C ALA A 104 -23.84 -1.90 9.28
N ASN A 105 -22.65 -1.63 9.80
CA ASN A 105 -21.98 -2.45 10.79
C ASN A 105 -22.23 -1.99 12.24
N GLY A 106 -23.17 -1.07 12.45
CA GLY A 106 -23.63 -0.66 13.78
C GLY A 106 -22.79 0.41 14.46
N TYR A 107 -21.83 1.02 13.76
CA TYR A 107 -21.05 2.13 14.28
C TYR A 107 -21.82 3.44 14.18
N THR A 108 -21.77 4.23 15.25
CA THR A 108 -22.27 5.59 15.25
C THR A 108 -21.23 6.54 14.65
N GLU A 109 -21.70 7.65 14.09
CA GLU A 109 -20.84 8.70 13.54
C GLU A 109 -19.81 9.21 14.58
N THR A 110 -20.23 9.32 15.84
CA THR A 110 -19.38 9.76 16.95
C THR A 110 -18.23 8.79 17.22
N GLU A 111 -18.49 7.49 17.24
CA GLU A 111 -17.45 6.47 17.47
C GLU A 111 -16.39 6.48 16.36
N VAL A 112 -16.82 6.61 15.11
CA VAL A 112 -15.91 6.68 13.96
C VAL A 112 -15.08 7.96 14.01
N TYR A 113 -15.69 9.11 14.34
CA TYR A 113 -14.96 10.37 14.50
C TYR A 113 -13.94 10.35 15.63
N GLU A 114 -14.28 9.78 16.79
CA GLU A 114 -13.34 9.67 17.91
C GLU A 114 -12.13 8.80 17.52
N SER A 115 -12.36 7.67 16.87
CA SER A 115 -11.30 6.78 16.36
C SER A 115 -10.39 7.50 15.35
N ALA A 116 -10.98 8.21 14.38
CA ALA A 116 -10.22 8.94 13.37
C ALA A 116 -9.37 10.07 13.99
N ARG A 117 -9.94 10.80 14.94
CA ARG A 117 -9.24 11.87 15.67
C ARG A 117 -8.08 11.33 16.51
N GLU A 118 -8.27 10.21 17.21
CA GLU A 118 -7.20 9.59 18.00
C GLU A 118 -6.04 9.16 17.12
N THR A 119 -6.33 8.47 16.02
CA THR A 119 -5.34 7.97 15.05
C THR A 119 -4.53 9.11 14.42
N THR A 120 -5.17 10.25 14.15
CA THR A 120 -4.55 11.38 13.45
C THR A 120 -3.92 12.42 14.39
N SER A 121 -4.06 12.23 15.71
CA SER A 121 -3.65 13.21 16.71
C SER A 121 -2.15 13.51 16.70
N LEU A 122 -1.31 12.48 16.48
CA LEU A 122 0.15 12.58 16.54
C LEU A 122 0.79 13.00 15.21
N GLN A 123 0.01 13.19 14.15
CA GLN A 123 0.55 13.51 12.84
C GLN A 123 1.24 14.87 12.77
N ALA A 124 2.26 14.95 11.91
CA ALA A 124 2.98 16.17 11.63
C ALA A 124 2.06 17.30 11.15
N LYS A 125 2.40 18.55 11.53
CA LYS A 125 1.61 19.74 11.20
C LYS A 125 1.35 19.87 9.69
N ARG A 126 2.33 19.55 8.85
CA ARG A 126 2.24 19.62 7.38
C ARG A 126 1.06 18.81 6.83
N ILE A 127 0.83 17.60 7.35
CA ILE A 127 -0.31 16.75 6.97
C ILE A 127 -1.64 17.33 7.45
N LYS A 128 -1.67 17.87 8.67
CA LYS A 128 -2.87 18.54 9.21
C LYS A 128 -3.28 19.75 8.35
N GLU A 129 -2.32 20.51 7.84
CA GLU A 129 -2.59 21.64 6.93
C GLU A 129 -3.18 21.18 5.59
N ILE A 130 -2.66 20.10 4.99
CA ILE A 130 -3.23 19.49 3.77
C ILE A 130 -4.69 19.09 4.01
N ARG A 131 -4.95 18.28 5.05
CA ARG A 131 -6.30 17.77 5.33
C ARG A 131 -7.31 18.87 5.59
N ALA A 132 -6.92 19.85 6.40
CA ALA A 132 -7.85 20.93 6.66
C ALA A 132 -7.99 21.85 5.42
N GLY A 133 -7.04 21.88 4.47
CA GLY A 133 -7.19 22.53 3.17
C GLY A 133 -8.18 21.79 2.27
N ILE A 134 -8.14 20.45 2.26
CA ILE A 134 -9.15 19.60 1.58
C ILE A 134 -10.55 19.96 2.07
N ALA A 135 -10.74 20.10 3.39
CA ALA A 135 -12.02 20.48 3.98
C ALA A 135 -12.54 21.88 3.55
N GLU A 136 -11.65 22.82 3.18
CA GLU A 136 -12.07 24.16 2.77
C GLU A 136 -12.78 24.19 1.40
N THR A 137 -12.50 23.22 0.54
CA THR A 137 -12.89 23.28 -0.88
C THR A 137 -13.66 22.05 -1.37
N SER A 138 -13.54 20.90 -0.70
CA SER A 138 -14.29 19.68 -1.05
C SER A 138 -15.75 19.70 -0.59
N GLY A 139 -16.12 20.61 0.32
CA GLY A 139 -17.44 20.62 0.98
C GLY A 139 -17.58 19.61 2.13
N LEU A 140 -16.54 18.80 2.39
CA LEU A 140 -16.48 17.91 3.55
C LEU A 140 -16.12 18.65 4.84
N THR A 141 -16.60 18.16 5.98
CA THR A 141 -16.16 18.65 7.28
C THR A 141 -14.74 18.17 7.59
N PRO A 142 -13.98 18.84 8.48
CA PRO A 142 -12.68 18.36 8.93
C PRO A 142 -12.73 16.92 9.46
N GLU A 143 -13.79 16.56 10.18
CA GLU A 143 -13.98 15.22 10.73
C GLU A 143 -14.21 14.16 9.63
N ALA A 144 -14.93 14.51 8.56
CA ALA A 144 -15.10 13.62 7.41
C ALA A 144 -13.77 13.39 6.66
N VAL A 145 -12.94 14.44 6.55
CA VAL A 145 -11.59 14.31 5.98
C VAL A 145 -10.69 13.45 6.87
N ASP A 146 -10.81 13.56 8.21
CA ASP A 146 -10.08 12.70 9.13
C ASP A 146 -10.48 11.21 8.96
N ILE A 147 -11.77 10.93 8.76
CA ILE A 147 -12.26 9.56 8.46
C ILE A 147 -11.68 9.03 7.16
N LEU A 148 -11.79 9.81 6.07
CA LEU A 148 -11.22 9.43 4.77
C LEU A 148 -9.74 9.10 4.93
N TYR A 149 -9.01 9.94 5.67
CA TYR A 149 -7.58 9.79 5.81
C TYR A 149 -7.16 8.49 6.51
N VAL A 150 -7.88 8.02 7.53
CA VAL A 150 -7.51 6.78 8.24
C VAL A 150 -8.42 5.60 7.93
N PHE A 151 -9.10 5.61 6.79
CA PHE A 151 -10.17 4.67 6.51
C PHE A 151 -9.72 3.20 6.64
N TYR A 152 -8.51 2.85 6.21
CA TYR A 152 -8.01 1.48 6.28
C TYR A 152 -7.55 1.06 7.69
N VAL A 153 -7.42 2.00 8.63
CA VAL A 153 -7.26 1.69 10.06
C VAL A 153 -8.64 1.44 10.69
N VAL A 154 -9.61 2.28 10.35
CA VAL A 154 -10.95 2.27 10.96
C VAL A 154 -11.83 1.17 10.37
N MET A 155 -11.70 0.86 9.08
CA MET A 155 -12.57 -0.08 8.37
C MET A 155 -12.35 -1.54 8.77
N PRO A 156 -11.13 -2.12 8.80
CA PRO A 156 -10.94 -3.50 9.27
C PRO A 156 -11.45 -3.72 10.68
N VAL A 157 -11.20 -2.75 11.57
CA VAL A 157 -11.72 -2.74 12.94
C VAL A 157 -13.24 -2.75 12.94
N SER A 158 -13.86 -1.91 12.10
CA SER A 158 -15.31 -1.80 12.01
C SER A 158 -16.01 -3.01 11.37
N LEU A 159 -15.28 -3.75 10.54
CA LEU A 159 -15.80 -4.92 9.81
C LEU A 159 -15.43 -6.25 10.50
N GLY A 160 -14.77 -6.19 11.67
CA GLY A 160 -14.33 -7.39 12.39
C GLY A 160 -13.28 -8.22 11.64
N PHE A 161 -12.56 -7.59 10.70
CA PHE A 161 -11.48 -8.26 9.98
C PHE A 161 -10.21 -8.28 10.82
N SER A 162 -9.90 -9.45 11.38
CA SER A 162 -8.60 -9.76 11.94
C SER A 162 -8.06 -11.01 11.26
N GLY A 163 -7.05 -10.91 10.39
CA GLY A 163 -6.45 -12.12 9.82
C GLY A 163 -5.69 -11.93 8.52
N GLU A 164 -4.39 -11.72 8.68
CA GLU A 164 -3.33 -11.72 7.68
C GLU A 164 -3.22 -13.06 6.93
N LYS A 165 -3.73 -13.15 5.70
CA LYS A 165 -3.39 -14.25 4.78
C LYS A 165 -3.28 -13.82 3.32
N THR A 166 -3.96 -12.75 2.91
CA THR A 166 -3.42 -11.87 1.86
C THR A 166 -2.69 -10.74 2.55
N GLY A 167 -1.52 -10.37 2.04
CA GLY A 167 -0.74 -9.30 2.62
C GLY A 167 0.33 -8.85 1.66
N CYS A 168 0.78 -7.62 1.83
CA CYS A 168 1.65 -6.93 0.89
C CYS A 168 2.95 -7.70 0.57
N SER A 169 3.54 -7.40 -0.58
CA SER A 169 4.88 -7.88 -0.93
C SER A 169 5.68 -6.89 -1.74
N PHE A 170 7.00 -6.92 -1.55
CA PHE A 170 7.97 -6.07 -2.21
C PHE A 170 9.03 -6.90 -2.94
N LEU A 171 9.52 -6.38 -4.06
CA LEU A 171 10.62 -6.94 -4.83
C LEU A 171 11.37 -5.79 -5.48
N ALA A 172 12.69 -5.76 -5.31
CA ALA A 172 13.57 -4.91 -6.07
C ALA A 172 14.75 -5.70 -6.62
N ALA A 173 15.21 -5.30 -7.80
CA ALA A 173 16.32 -5.87 -8.52
C ALA A 173 17.21 -4.76 -9.10
N TRP A 174 18.51 -4.99 -9.17
CA TRP A 174 19.51 -4.06 -9.69
C TRP A 174 20.79 -4.81 -10.12
N ASP A 175 21.82 -4.07 -10.55
CA ASP A 175 23.11 -4.62 -10.99
C ASP A 175 22.95 -5.72 -12.06
N ASN A 176 23.37 -6.95 -11.76
CA ASN A 176 23.36 -8.06 -12.70
C ASN A 176 21.97 -8.70 -12.87
N TYR A 177 20.95 -8.26 -12.13
CA TYR A 177 19.57 -8.69 -12.34
C TYR A 177 18.85 -7.86 -13.39
N THR A 178 19.22 -6.59 -13.57
CA THR A 178 18.54 -5.68 -14.49
C THR A 178 19.28 -5.53 -15.82
N THR A 179 18.61 -4.98 -16.82
CA THR A 179 19.14 -4.87 -18.19
C THR A 179 20.31 -3.90 -18.31
N ASP A 180 20.37 -2.88 -17.45
CA ASP A 180 21.36 -1.80 -17.47
C ASP A 180 22.03 -1.53 -16.11
N GLY A 181 21.67 -2.31 -15.08
CA GLY A 181 22.18 -2.15 -13.72
C GLY A 181 21.35 -1.20 -12.84
N SER A 182 20.38 -0.48 -13.40
CA SER A 182 19.50 0.40 -12.64
C SER A 182 18.62 -0.36 -11.65
N VAL A 183 18.17 0.32 -10.59
CA VAL A 183 17.17 -0.22 -9.67
C VAL A 183 15.80 -0.25 -10.34
N VAL A 184 15.16 -1.42 -10.32
CA VAL A 184 13.74 -1.61 -10.67
C VAL A 184 13.05 -2.26 -9.48
N LEU A 185 11.96 -1.66 -9.00
CA LEU A 185 11.25 -2.15 -7.83
C LEU A 185 9.75 -2.25 -8.06
N SER A 186 9.08 -2.96 -7.16
CA SER A 186 7.65 -3.17 -7.21
C SER A 186 7.05 -3.50 -5.85
N ARG A 187 5.74 -3.26 -5.73
CA ARG A 187 4.92 -3.66 -4.59
C ARG A 187 3.58 -4.21 -5.04
N ASN A 188 3.10 -5.26 -4.37
CA ASN A 188 1.69 -5.63 -4.31
C ASN A 188 1.11 -5.17 -2.98
N TRP A 189 -0.08 -4.57 -3.02
CA TRP A 189 -0.86 -4.26 -1.84
C TRP A 189 -2.12 -5.11 -1.83
N ASP A 190 -2.14 -6.07 -0.89
CA ASP A 190 -3.10 -7.16 -0.88
C ASP A 190 -4.00 -7.02 0.36
N LEU A 191 -5.31 -7.00 0.15
CA LEU A 191 -6.31 -6.88 1.21
C LEU A 191 -7.48 -7.84 0.98
N ASN A 192 -8.41 -7.84 1.93
CA ASN A 192 -9.72 -8.45 1.74
C ASN A 192 -10.50 -7.74 0.62
N GLU A 193 -11.35 -8.48 -0.10
CA GLU A 193 -12.07 -7.93 -1.25
C GLU A 193 -13.10 -6.83 -0.94
N GLU A 194 -13.48 -6.65 0.32
CA GLU A 194 -14.26 -5.49 0.73
C GLU A 194 -13.58 -4.16 0.36
N PHE A 195 -12.25 -4.16 0.20
CA PHE A 195 -11.47 -3.01 -0.26
C PHE A 195 -11.54 -2.77 -1.77
N LEU A 196 -12.09 -3.71 -2.56
CA LEU A 196 -12.30 -3.49 -3.99
C LEU A 196 -13.35 -2.41 -4.28
N ALA A 197 -14.15 -2.03 -3.28
CA ALA A 197 -15.06 -0.90 -3.41
C ALA A 197 -14.33 0.45 -3.59
N PHE A 198 -13.04 0.51 -3.27
CA PHE A 198 -12.22 1.73 -3.39
C PHE A 198 -11.57 1.90 -4.77
N LYS A 199 -11.67 0.90 -5.65
CA LYS A 199 -11.08 0.93 -6.99
C LYS A 199 -11.35 2.26 -7.74
N PRO A 200 -12.58 2.83 -7.74
CA PRO A 200 -12.87 4.07 -8.46
C PRO A 200 -12.18 5.32 -7.91
N TYR A 201 -11.59 5.25 -6.71
CA TYR A 201 -11.02 6.41 -6.02
C TYR A 201 -9.48 6.42 -6.03
N TYR A 202 -8.84 5.43 -6.66
CA TYR A 202 -7.38 5.38 -6.73
C TYR A 202 -6.83 6.57 -7.52
N THR A 203 -5.97 7.33 -6.84
CA THR A 203 -5.47 8.61 -7.29
C THR A 203 -3.95 8.62 -7.18
N LEU A 204 -3.27 9.10 -8.23
CA LEU A 204 -1.88 9.51 -8.17
C LEU A 204 -1.81 11.00 -7.84
N ALA A 205 -1.41 11.35 -6.63
CA ALA A 205 -1.29 12.73 -6.19
C ALA A 205 0.18 13.16 -6.09
N VAL A 206 0.53 14.27 -6.72
CA VAL A 206 1.87 14.87 -6.72
C VAL A 206 1.81 16.21 -5.99
N TYR A 207 2.52 16.33 -4.89
CA TYR A 207 2.59 17.50 -4.02
C TYR A 207 3.94 18.20 -4.22
N ASN A 208 3.93 19.44 -4.68
CA ASN A 208 5.13 20.25 -4.90
C ASN A 208 5.18 21.44 -3.92
N PRO A 209 5.75 21.25 -2.71
CA PRO A 209 5.88 22.33 -1.75
C PRO A 209 6.87 23.41 -2.23
N THR A 210 6.62 24.66 -1.86
CA THR A 210 7.47 25.81 -2.22
C THR A 210 8.44 26.23 -1.11
N ASP A 211 8.61 25.39 -0.08
CA ASP A 211 9.45 25.65 1.10
C ASP A 211 10.86 25.03 1.04
N GLY A 212 11.22 24.44 -0.11
CA GLY A 212 12.49 23.75 -0.32
C GLY A 212 12.48 22.26 0.04
N SER A 213 11.33 21.71 0.48
CA SER A 213 11.15 20.26 0.62
C SER A 213 11.07 19.58 -0.76
N ASN A 214 11.31 18.26 -0.81
CA ASN A 214 11.13 17.48 -2.03
C ASN A 214 9.65 17.49 -2.47
N GLY A 215 9.42 17.38 -3.79
CA GLY A 215 8.11 17.01 -4.31
C GLY A 215 7.78 15.56 -3.96
N VAL A 216 6.54 15.25 -3.59
CA VAL A 216 6.13 13.90 -3.15
C VAL A 216 4.98 13.40 -4.00
N ALA A 217 5.11 12.22 -4.58
CA ALA A 217 4.04 11.51 -5.25
C ALA A 217 3.49 10.40 -4.35
N THR A 218 2.18 10.21 -4.34
CA THR A 218 1.50 9.16 -3.58
C THR A 218 0.50 8.43 -4.45
N PHE A 219 0.35 7.12 -4.25
CA PHE A 219 -0.67 6.34 -4.94
C PHE A 219 -1.54 5.58 -3.93
N GLY A 220 -2.85 5.78 -4.02
CA GLY A 220 -3.85 5.16 -3.15
C GLY A 220 -5.24 5.79 -3.31
N PRO A 221 -6.25 5.34 -2.53
CA PRO A 221 -7.58 5.93 -2.54
C PRO A 221 -7.60 7.43 -2.19
N ALA A 222 -8.62 8.14 -2.63
CA ALA A 222 -8.64 9.59 -2.61
C ALA A 222 -8.70 10.12 -1.17
N GLY A 223 -7.69 10.90 -0.78
CA GLY A 223 -7.61 11.47 0.57
C GLY A 223 -7.20 10.50 1.66
N GLY A 224 -6.95 9.22 1.34
CA GLY A 224 -6.43 8.22 2.28
C GLY A 224 -4.98 8.48 2.71
N LEU A 225 -4.58 7.96 3.88
CA LEU A 225 -3.20 7.99 4.36
C LEU A 225 -2.34 7.17 3.38
N PRO A 226 -1.37 7.80 2.69
CA PRO A 226 -0.62 7.12 1.65
C PRO A 226 0.32 6.06 2.22
N GLU A 227 0.35 4.90 1.56
CA GLU A 227 1.25 3.79 1.91
C GLU A 227 2.31 3.51 0.83
N THR A 228 2.11 4.04 -0.38
CA THR A 228 3.08 3.95 -1.48
C THR A 228 3.46 5.38 -1.87
N LEU A 229 4.71 5.74 -1.64
CA LEU A 229 5.19 7.10 -1.88
C LEU A 229 6.50 7.10 -2.67
N MET A 230 6.64 8.12 -3.51
CA MET A 230 7.86 8.46 -4.22
C MET A 230 8.18 9.94 -4.06
N ASN A 231 9.41 10.37 -4.30
CA ASN A 231 9.74 11.80 -4.28
C ASN A 231 10.58 12.28 -5.48
N SER A 232 10.74 13.59 -5.57
CA SER A 232 11.47 14.29 -6.61
C SER A 232 12.97 13.99 -6.63
N ALA A 233 13.51 13.35 -5.60
CA ALA A 233 14.88 12.86 -5.57
C ALA A 233 15.02 11.44 -6.17
N GLY A 234 13.92 10.74 -6.42
CA GLY A 234 13.91 9.36 -6.90
C GLY A 234 13.79 8.34 -5.77
N LEU A 235 13.49 8.75 -4.54
CA LEU A 235 13.23 7.80 -3.46
C LEU A 235 11.86 7.16 -3.62
N PHE A 236 11.73 5.94 -3.10
CA PHE A 236 10.49 5.18 -2.92
C PHE A 236 10.42 4.67 -1.47
N ILE A 237 9.23 4.67 -0.89
CA ILE A 237 8.95 4.02 0.39
C ILE A 237 7.57 3.38 0.40
N ALA A 238 7.49 2.19 0.98
CA ALA A 238 6.24 1.50 1.26
C ALA A 238 6.37 0.53 2.44
N GLU A 239 5.27 -0.10 2.84
CA GLU A 239 5.24 -1.03 3.97
C GLU A 239 4.65 -2.41 3.60
N ASP A 240 5.04 -3.43 4.37
CA ASP A 240 4.28 -4.66 4.52
C ASP A 240 3.97 -4.86 6.01
N ASN A 241 2.76 -5.31 6.34
CA ASN A 241 2.38 -5.57 7.73
C ASN A 241 3.35 -6.60 8.35
N GLY A 242 3.90 -6.29 9.54
CA GLY A 242 4.85 -7.12 10.25
C GLY A 242 4.29 -7.79 11.51
N GLY A 243 2.99 -7.68 11.77
CA GLY A 243 2.33 -8.07 13.02
C GLY A 243 2.56 -9.53 13.42
N SER A 244 2.41 -10.46 12.46
CA SER A 244 2.65 -11.90 12.68
C SER A 244 4.07 -12.26 13.14
N SER A 245 5.07 -11.45 12.81
CA SER A 245 6.49 -11.75 13.08
C SER A 245 7.12 -10.82 14.14
N GLY A 246 6.71 -9.55 14.16
CA GLY A 246 7.37 -8.50 14.94
C GLY A 246 6.66 -8.11 16.22
N SER A 247 5.39 -8.49 16.39
CA SER A 247 4.50 -8.31 17.55
C SER A 247 3.13 -7.83 17.08
N SER A 248 2.06 -8.44 17.60
CA SER A 248 0.68 -7.93 17.44
C SER A 248 0.34 -6.82 18.44
N LEU A 249 1.27 -6.44 19.32
CA LEU A 249 1.09 -5.35 20.28
C LEU A 249 1.23 -3.99 19.60
N GLU A 250 0.36 -3.08 20.01
CA GLU A 250 0.45 -1.66 19.70
C GLU A 250 0.88 -0.87 20.95
N VAL A 251 1.85 0.03 20.77
CA VAL A 251 2.41 0.88 21.83
C VAL A 251 1.86 2.29 21.72
N ALA A 252 1.00 2.65 22.67
CA ALA A 252 0.42 3.99 22.77
C ALA A 252 1.50 5.09 22.90
N GLY A 253 1.23 6.25 22.30
CA GLY A 253 2.10 7.42 22.38
C GLY A 253 3.28 7.42 21.40
N ARG A 254 3.37 6.41 20.52
CA ARG A 254 4.27 6.41 19.35
C ARG A 254 3.48 6.65 18.08
N PRO A 255 4.04 7.34 17.07
CA PRO A 255 3.42 7.41 15.76
C PRO A 255 3.46 6.04 15.08
N MET A 256 2.47 5.76 14.23
CA MET A 256 2.56 4.70 13.24
C MET A 256 3.52 5.13 12.14
N ILE A 257 4.52 4.30 11.83
CA ILE A 257 5.58 4.65 10.87
C ILE A 257 5.03 5.02 9.48
N VAL A 258 3.98 4.34 9.04
CA VAL A 258 3.27 4.63 7.79
C VAL A 258 2.77 6.09 7.76
N GLY A 259 2.30 6.59 8.90
CA GLY A 259 1.89 7.99 9.09
C GLY A 259 3.02 9.01 8.92
N GLU A 260 4.27 8.57 9.03
CA GLU A 260 5.47 9.39 8.93
C GLU A 260 6.09 9.39 7.53
N PHE A 261 5.74 8.43 6.67
CA PHE A 261 6.34 8.30 5.33
C PHE A 261 6.27 9.58 4.52
N PHE A 262 5.11 10.25 4.48
CA PHE A 262 4.99 11.50 3.72
C PHE A 262 5.97 12.57 4.21
N ARG A 263 6.18 12.69 5.53
CA ARG A 263 7.17 13.61 6.08
C ARG A 263 8.59 13.18 5.70
N MET A 264 8.91 11.90 5.79
CA MET A 264 10.23 11.39 5.39
C MET A 264 10.51 11.68 3.91
N MET A 265 9.52 11.50 3.04
CA MET A 265 9.66 11.76 1.60
C MET A 265 9.78 13.24 1.25
N LEU A 266 9.24 14.14 2.08
CA LEU A 266 9.49 15.58 1.97
C LEU A 266 10.94 15.93 2.36
N ASP A 267 11.43 15.35 3.46
CA ASP A 267 12.62 15.84 4.16
C ASP A 267 13.95 15.23 3.65
N TYR A 268 13.93 14.06 3.03
CA TYR A 268 15.16 13.31 2.67
C TYR A 268 15.27 13.04 1.16
N SER A 269 16.49 13.14 0.63
CA SER A 269 16.75 13.05 -0.81
C SER A 269 17.68 11.89 -1.18
N THR A 270 18.25 11.20 -0.19
CA THR A 270 19.14 10.03 -0.39
C THR A 270 18.70 8.86 0.47
N ILE A 271 19.11 7.65 0.09
CA ILE A 271 18.79 6.44 0.86
C ILE A 271 19.53 6.42 2.19
N GLU A 272 20.73 6.99 2.27
CA GLU A 272 21.49 7.12 3.50
C GLU A 272 20.79 8.02 4.53
N GLU A 273 20.20 9.12 4.08
CA GLU A 273 19.41 10.01 4.93
C GLU A 273 18.11 9.33 5.38
N LEU A 274 17.44 8.64 4.46
CA LEU A 274 16.21 7.91 4.76
C LEU A 274 16.46 6.72 5.72
N ASP A 275 17.57 6.02 5.56
CA ASP A 275 18.06 4.97 6.48
C ASP A 275 18.24 5.52 7.89
N ALA A 276 18.94 6.66 8.02
CA ALA A 276 19.18 7.27 9.33
C ALA A 276 17.88 7.60 10.08
N VAL A 277 16.85 8.11 9.38
CA VAL A 277 15.57 8.42 10.03
C VAL A 277 14.76 7.17 10.34
N ILE A 278 14.70 6.18 9.44
CA ILE A 278 13.96 4.94 9.65
C ILE A 278 14.54 4.19 10.85
N MET A 279 15.86 3.98 10.86
CA MET A 279 16.57 3.30 11.96
C MET A 279 16.48 4.02 13.32
N SER A 280 16.01 5.27 13.34
CA SER A 280 15.83 6.06 14.57
C SER A 280 14.36 6.26 14.98
N THR A 281 13.40 5.78 14.19
CA THR A 281 11.97 6.00 14.41
C THR A 281 11.29 4.71 14.85
N LEU A 282 11.21 4.46 16.16
CA LEU A 282 10.44 3.33 16.67
C LEU A 282 8.93 3.54 16.49
N THR A 283 8.33 2.68 15.69
CA THR A 283 6.89 2.60 15.41
C THR A 283 6.03 2.17 16.62
N ASN A 284 4.71 2.42 16.53
CA ASN A 284 3.71 1.94 17.50
C ASN A 284 3.41 0.44 17.34
N SER A 285 3.50 -0.10 16.13
CA SER A 285 3.15 -1.49 15.77
C SER A 285 4.19 -2.06 14.82
N ALA A 286 4.31 -3.39 14.73
CA ALA A 286 5.33 -4.00 13.88
C ALA A 286 5.04 -3.84 12.37
N PHE A 287 6.06 -3.45 11.61
CA PHE A 287 6.01 -3.28 10.16
C PHE A 287 7.28 -3.80 9.50
N ILE A 288 7.20 -4.02 8.19
CA ILE A 288 8.34 -4.16 7.31
C ILE A 288 8.33 -2.94 6.40
N VAL A 289 9.34 -2.09 6.47
CA VAL A 289 9.44 -0.90 5.63
C VAL A 289 10.38 -1.19 4.48
N ASN A 290 9.95 -0.96 3.24
CA ASN A 290 10.77 -1.16 2.05
C ASN A 290 11.09 0.21 1.45
N ALA A 291 12.38 0.52 1.31
CA ALA A 291 12.85 1.80 0.79
C ALA A 291 13.88 1.60 -0.32
N ALA A 292 13.82 2.43 -1.34
CA ALA A 292 14.74 2.36 -2.48
C ALA A 292 15.01 3.74 -3.06
N GLY A 293 16.19 3.91 -3.62
CA GLY A 293 16.59 5.06 -4.42
C GLY A 293 17.33 4.60 -5.66
N PRO A 294 17.93 5.51 -6.43
CA PRO A 294 18.67 5.17 -7.65
C PRO A 294 19.82 4.19 -7.43
N ASP A 295 20.48 4.28 -6.28
CA ASP A 295 21.74 3.55 -6.03
C ASP A 295 21.61 2.41 -5.01
N MET A 296 20.59 2.43 -4.16
CA MET A 296 20.51 1.56 -2.97
C MET A 296 19.06 1.14 -2.68
N VAL A 297 18.90 -0.07 -2.14
CA VAL A 297 17.62 -0.62 -1.68
C VAL A 297 17.77 -1.29 -0.33
N TYR A 298 16.86 -0.99 0.59
CA TYR A 298 16.81 -1.58 1.93
C TYR A 298 15.40 -2.06 2.28
N SER A 299 15.34 -3.12 3.09
CA SER A 299 14.11 -3.58 3.74
C SER A 299 14.36 -3.58 5.24
N TYR A 300 13.51 -2.92 6.02
CA TYR A 300 13.64 -2.76 7.47
C TYR A 300 12.58 -3.60 8.15
N GLU A 301 12.99 -4.50 9.02
CA GLU A 301 12.11 -5.26 9.88
C GLU A 301 11.99 -4.50 11.19
N GLU A 302 10.85 -3.86 11.41
CA GLU A 302 10.59 -3.00 12.55
C GLU A 302 9.67 -3.70 13.54
N SER A 303 10.25 -4.19 14.64
CA SER A 303 9.45 -4.53 15.82
C SER A 303 9.17 -3.28 16.65
N ILE A 304 8.32 -3.41 17.67
CA ILE A 304 8.11 -2.32 18.65
C ILE A 304 9.32 -2.10 19.59
N TRP A 305 10.41 -2.86 19.48
CA TRP A 305 11.57 -2.78 20.37
C TRP A 305 12.90 -2.53 19.68
N ASP A 306 13.00 -2.91 18.41
CA ASP A 306 14.24 -3.00 17.65
C ASP A 306 13.93 -2.93 16.15
N ILE A 307 14.91 -2.49 15.37
CA ILE A 307 14.82 -2.35 13.91
C ILE A 307 16.02 -3.06 13.29
N LYS A 308 15.78 -3.90 12.29
CA LYS A 308 16.84 -4.56 11.53
C LYS A 308 16.75 -4.21 10.06
N ARG A 309 17.82 -3.61 9.55
CA ARG A 309 17.99 -3.38 8.12
C ARG A 309 18.52 -4.63 7.44
N ARG A 310 17.84 -5.02 6.36
CA ARG A 310 18.30 -6.02 5.39
C ARG A 310 18.77 -5.34 4.11
N GLU A 311 19.81 -5.93 3.55
CA GLU A 311 20.41 -5.58 2.28
C GLU A 311 20.33 -6.80 1.36
N GLY A 312 20.38 -6.59 0.05
CA GLY A 312 20.39 -7.65 -0.95
C GLY A 312 21.66 -7.63 -1.80
N GLU A 313 21.90 -8.70 -2.55
CA GLU A 313 22.98 -8.79 -3.53
C GLU A 313 22.38 -8.76 -4.95
N GLY A 314 22.07 -7.56 -5.45
CA GLY A 314 21.39 -7.35 -6.74
C GLY A 314 19.88 -7.63 -6.71
N VAL A 315 19.36 -8.26 -5.65
CA VAL A 315 17.93 -8.52 -5.46
C VAL A 315 17.57 -8.53 -3.98
N ILE A 316 16.39 -8.00 -3.65
CA ILE A 316 15.79 -8.14 -2.32
C ILE A 316 14.26 -8.28 -2.45
N ALA A 317 13.68 -9.15 -1.63
CA ALA A 317 12.23 -9.30 -1.51
C ALA A 317 11.78 -9.08 -0.06
N ALA A 318 10.51 -8.76 0.10
CA ALA A 318 9.79 -8.80 1.36
C ALA A 318 8.33 -9.24 1.14
N ALA A 319 7.75 -9.77 2.20
CA ALA A 319 6.33 -10.08 2.33
C ALA A 319 5.93 -9.66 3.74
N ASN A 320 5.02 -10.36 4.41
CA ASN A 320 4.55 -10.01 5.76
C ASN A 320 5.24 -10.80 6.88
N HIS A 321 6.53 -11.10 6.74
CA HIS A 321 7.28 -11.78 7.79
C HIS A 321 8.72 -11.29 7.87
N PHE A 322 9.28 -11.32 9.08
CA PHE A 322 10.68 -10.99 9.29
C PHE A 322 11.55 -12.17 8.88
N VAL A 323 12.64 -11.87 8.17
CA VAL A 323 13.58 -12.83 7.59
C VAL A 323 14.92 -12.80 8.30
N ASP A 324 15.29 -11.71 8.99
CA ASP A 324 16.58 -11.65 9.67
C ASP A 324 16.68 -12.76 10.76
N PRO A 325 17.66 -13.66 10.65
CA PRO A 325 17.73 -14.84 11.51
C PRO A 325 17.97 -14.50 12.98
N SER A 326 18.48 -13.31 13.29
CA SER A 326 18.69 -12.87 14.66
C SER A 326 17.38 -12.57 15.40
N TRP A 327 16.23 -12.50 14.71
CA TRP A 327 14.92 -12.43 15.37
C TRP A 327 14.52 -13.75 16.05
N ARG A 328 15.07 -14.89 15.60
CA ARG A 328 14.79 -16.23 16.17
C ARG A 328 13.30 -16.58 16.22
N LEU A 329 12.58 -16.28 15.13
CA LEU A 329 11.13 -16.47 15.04
C LEU A 329 10.76 -17.91 14.71
N ASP A 330 9.56 -18.30 15.16
CA ASP A 330 8.86 -19.48 14.67
C ASP A 330 8.11 -19.09 13.38
N THR A 331 8.24 -19.92 12.34
CA THR A 331 7.58 -19.69 11.05
C THR A 331 6.20 -20.35 10.96
N THR A 332 5.69 -20.89 12.06
CA THR A 332 4.37 -21.52 12.10
C THR A 332 3.28 -20.49 11.80
N GLY A 333 2.44 -20.77 10.79
CA GLY A 333 1.27 -19.93 10.47
C GLY A 333 1.53 -18.79 9.48
N ILE A 334 2.76 -18.61 8.99
CA ILE A 334 3.14 -17.59 7.98
C ILE A 334 3.40 -18.19 6.58
N ASP A 335 2.92 -19.40 6.32
CA ASP A 335 3.23 -20.18 5.09
C ASP A 335 2.98 -19.39 3.79
N ASN A 336 1.90 -18.61 3.73
CA ASN A 336 1.58 -17.78 2.56
C ASN A 336 2.65 -16.69 2.33
N SER A 337 3.05 -16.01 3.40
CA SER A 337 4.06 -14.94 3.37
C SER A 337 5.43 -15.49 2.95
N VAL A 338 5.82 -16.65 3.50
CA VAL A 338 7.05 -17.36 3.12
C VAL A 338 7.00 -17.80 1.65
N THR A 339 5.87 -18.33 1.19
CA THR A 339 5.70 -18.76 -0.20
C THR A 339 5.85 -17.60 -1.18
N ARG A 340 5.19 -16.47 -0.94
CA ARG A 340 5.30 -15.27 -1.79
C ARG A 340 6.72 -14.72 -1.84
N TYR A 341 7.38 -14.63 -0.68
CA TYR A 341 8.77 -14.20 -0.60
C TYR A 341 9.69 -15.08 -1.47
N ASN A 342 9.58 -16.41 -1.34
CA ASN A 342 10.39 -17.35 -2.13
C ASN A 342 10.05 -17.29 -3.62
N ASN A 343 8.77 -17.20 -3.97
CA ASN A 343 8.29 -17.06 -5.34
C ASN A 343 8.89 -15.83 -6.03
N LEU A 344 8.89 -14.67 -5.36
CA LEU A 344 9.47 -13.44 -5.91
C LEU A 344 10.98 -13.57 -6.14
N LEU A 345 11.72 -14.17 -5.21
CA LEU A 345 13.15 -14.42 -5.39
C LEU A 345 13.44 -15.40 -6.54
N ASN A 346 12.63 -16.46 -6.67
CA ASN A 346 12.76 -17.42 -7.76
C ASN A 346 12.49 -16.75 -9.11
N LEU A 347 11.41 -15.97 -9.22
CA LEU A 347 11.08 -15.22 -10.43
C LEU A 347 12.17 -14.20 -10.79
N ALA A 348 12.78 -13.54 -9.80
CA ALA A 348 13.91 -12.65 -10.05
C ALA A 348 15.13 -13.41 -10.59
N GLU A 349 15.45 -14.58 -10.05
CA GLU A 349 16.56 -15.41 -10.53
C GLU A 349 16.29 -15.97 -11.94
N GLU A 350 15.07 -16.40 -12.23
CA GLU A 350 14.66 -16.88 -13.56
C GLU A 350 14.76 -15.79 -14.64
N ASN A 351 14.62 -14.53 -14.24
CA ASN A 351 14.68 -13.37 -15.14
C ASN A 351 15.99 -12.57 -15.02
N LYS A 352 16.99 -13.10 -14.33
CA LYS A 352 18.26 -12.42 -14.06
C LYS A 352 18.93 -11.89 -15.33
N GLY A 353 19.31 -10.62 -15.30
CA GLY A 353 19.93 -9.89 -16.40
C GLY A 353 18.94 -9.40 -17.46
N SER A 354 17.64 -9.58 -17.24
CA SER A 354 16.59 -9.11 -18.15
C SER A 354 15.47 -8.32 -17.47
N ILE A 355 15.62 -7.99 -16.18
CA ILE A 355 14.62 -7.23 -15.45
C ILE A 355 14.71 -5.74 -15.84
N ASP A 356 13.70 -5.26 -16.54
CA ASP A 356 13.35 -3.85 -16.71
C ASP A 356 11.94 -3.61 -16.12
N ALA A 357 11.37 -2.41 -16.31
CA ALA A 357 10.03 -2.09 -15.83
C ALA A 357 8.95 -3.04 -16.40
N GLU A 358 9.01 -3.36 -17.70
CA GLU A 358 8.07 -4.26 -18.36
C GLU A 358 8.16 -5.67 -17.80
N ARG A 359 9.38 -6.19 -17.65
CA ARG A 359 9.62 -7.49 -17.06
C ARG A 359 9.16 -7.54 -15.61
N MET A 360 9.37 -6.47 -14.83
CA MET A 360 8.90 -6.40 -13.45
C MET A 360 7.36 -6.39 -13.38
N MET A 361 6.68 -5.70 -14.29
CA MET A 361 5.21 -5.77 -14.42
C MET A 361 4.75 -7.20 -14.71
N ALA A 362 5.44 -7.90 -15.62
CA ALA A 362 5.14 -9.31 -15.91
C ALA A 362 5.38 -10.24 -14.70
N ILE A 363 6.44 -10.02 -13.92
CA ILE A 363 6.68 -10.75 -12.65
C ILE A 363 5.52 -10.51 -11.68
N ARG A 364 4.99 -9.29 -11.61
CA ARG A 364 3.84 -8.92 -10.76
C ARG A 364 2.49 -9.36 -11.30
N ASP A 365 2.41 -9.85 -12.53
CA ASP A 365 1.20 -10.48 -13.07
C ASP A 365 1.18 -11.99 -12.87
N VAL A 366 2.26 -12.61 -12.38
CA VAL A 366 2.25 -14.03 -12.02
C VAL A 366 1.39 -14.24 -10.77
N LEU A 367 0.32 -15.04 -10.92
CA LEU A 367 -0.59 -15.39 -9.84
C LEU A 367 0.10 -16.27 -8.79
N TYR A 368 -0.40 -16.20 -7.56
CA TYR A 368 0.13 -16.96 -6.43
C TYR A 368 0.15 -18.47 -6.69
N GLU A 369 -0.92 -19.02 -7.27
CA GLU A 369 -1.04 -20.42 -7.66
C GLU A 369 -0.05 -20.86 -8.76
N ASP A 370 0.43 -19.91 -9.55
CA ASP A 370 1.38 -20.11 -10.64
C ASP A 370 2.83 -19.82 -10.23
N GLY A 371 3.09 -19.66 -8.93
CA GLY A 371 4.45 -19.41 -8.41
C GLY A 371 4.82 -17.93 -8.34
N GLY A 372 3.84 -17.03 -8.34
CA GLY A 372 4.02 -15.60 -8.13
C GLY A 372 3.57 -15.12 -6.74
N ALA A 373 3.25 -13.83 -6.64
CA ALA A 373 2.83 -13.19 -5.39
C ALA A 373 1.53 -12.39 -5.50
N THR A 374 0.80 -12.57 -6.59
CA THR A 374 -0.42 -11.81 -6.88
C THR A 374 -1.66 -12.66 -6.61
N PHE A 375 -2.64 -12.06 -5.94
CA PHE A 375 -3.93 -12.68 -5.67
C PHE A 375 -5.01 -12.04 -6.53
N GLU A 376 -5.80 -12.86 -7.22
CA GLU A 376 -7.01 -12.42 -7.90
C GLU A 376 -8.17 -13.29 -7.42
N HIS A 377 -9.05 -12.68 -6.61
CA HIS A 377 -10.21 -13.36 -6.01
C HIS A 377 -9.85 -14.64 -5.24
N TYR A 378 -8.73 -14.60 -4.52
CA TYR A 378 -8.15 -15.78 -3.87
C TYR A 378 -8.92 -16.14 -2.61
N THR A 379 -9.37 -17.39 -2.52
CA THR A 379 -10.09 -17.89 -1.34
C THR A 379 -9.14 -18.19 -0.19
N VAL A 380 -9.43 -17.62 0.96
CA VAL A 380 -8.65 -17.72 2.19
C VAL A 380 -9.50 -18.38 3.28
N GLU A 381 -8.97 -19.44 3.90
CA GLU A 381 -9.58 -20.09 5.06
C GLU A 381 -8.96 -19.56 6.38
N LEU A 382 -9.78 -19.05 7.31
CA LEU A 382 -9.38 -18.48 8.59
C LEU A 382 -10.22 -19.05 9.74
N ASN A 383 -9.62 -19.85 10.63
CA ASN A 383 -10.30 -20.39 11.83
C ASN A 383 -11.66 -21.08 11.55
N GLY A 384 -11.81 -21.71 10.37
CA GLY A 384 -13.07 -22.33 9.93
C GLY A 384 -14.05 -21.37 9.23
N MET A 385 -13.63 -20.14 8.93
CA MET A 385 -14.34 -19.16 8.10
C MET A 385 -13.65 -18.98 6.76
N THR A 386 -14.40 -19.05 5.67
CA THR A 386 -13.92 -18.77 4.31
C THR A 386 -14.11 -17.27 4.01
N GLY A 387 -13.04 -16.60 3.57
CA GLY A 387 -13.06 -15.24 3.04
C GLY A 387 -12.34 -15.16 1.69
N THR A 388 -12.34 -13.98 1.07
CA THR A 388 -11.59 -13.73 -0.17
C THR A 388 -10.63 -12.56 -0.01
N GLY A 389 -9.47 -12.66 -0.65
CA GLY A 389 -8.47 -11.60 -0.68
C GLY A 389 -7.88 -11.43 -2.08
N SER A 390 -7.50 -10.20 -2.38
CA SER A 390 -7.07 -9.78 -3.71
C SER A 390 -5.93 -8.76 -3.60
N THR A 391 -5.06 -8.77 -4.60
CA THR A 391 -4.09 -7.71 -4.84
C THR A 391 -4.84 -6.50 -5.36
N VAL A 392 -5.21 -5.57 -4.47
CA VAL A 392 -6.05 -4.42 -4.83
C VAL A 392 -5.31 -3.48 -5.77
N TYR A 393 -4.00 -3.27 -5.53
CA TYR A 393 -3.15 -2.59 -6.49
C TYR A 393 -1.71 -3.12 -6.50
N ARG A 394 -1.05 -2.88 -7.63
CA ARG A 394 0.33 -3.20 -7.93
C ARG A 394 1.02 -1.95 -8.44
N VAL A 395 2.30 -1.81 -8.11
CA VAL A 395 3.14 -0.76 -8.67
C VAL A 395 4.49 -1.30 -9.12
N VAL A 396 5.06 -0.67 -10.14
CA VAL A 396 6.46 -0.77 -10.53
C VAL A 396 7.03 0.64 -10.58
N TYR A 397 8.24 0.82 -10.08
CA TYR A 397 8.92 2.12 -10.09
C TYR A 397 10.39 1.95 -10.49
N VAL A 398 10.87 2.89 -11.29
CA VAL A 398 12.28 3.02 -11.67
C VAL A 398 12.80 4.34 -11.08
N PRO A 399 13.51 4.31 -9.94
CA PRO A 399 14.05 5.50 -9.26
C PRO A 399 14.82 6.47 -10.15
N GLU A 400 15.68 5.96 -11.04
CA GLU A 400 16.57 6.79 -11.86
C GLU A 400 15.79 7.69 -12.83
N THR A 401 14.80 7.14 -13.51
CA THR A 401 13.97 7.88 -14.50
C THR A 401 12.71 8.49 -13.87
N ARG A 402 12.35 8.05 -12.66
CA ARG A 402 11.06 8.30 -12.00
C ARG A 402 9.87 7.86 -12.86
N THR A 403 10.04 6.76 -13.59
CA THR A 403 8.96 6.09 -14.31
C THR A 403 8.15 5.27 -13.32
N PHE A 404 6.84 5.48 -13.30
CA PHE A 404 5.91 4.81 -12.40
C PHE A 404 4.83 4.09 -13.20
N CYS A 405 4.67 2.80 -12.94
CA CYS A 405 3.58 2.00 -13.48
C CYS A 405 2.66 1.57 -12.35
N MET A 406 1.36 1.68 -12.56
CA MET A 406 0.33 1.34 -11.57
C MET A 406 -0.75 0.47 -12.19
N LYS A 407 -1.29 -0.45 -11.40
CA LYS A 407 -2.39 -1.34 -11.79
C LYS A 407 -3.26 -1.64 -10.58
N VAL A 408 -4.46 -1.10 -10.55
CA VAL A 408 -5.54 -1.58 -9.69
C VAL A 408 -6.10 -2.88 -10.27
N ILE A 409 -6.58 -3.80 -9.44
CA ILE A 409 -7.13 -5.09 -9.90
C ILE A 409 -8.15 -4.90 -11.04
N ASP A 410 -8.22 -5.84 -11.98
CA ASP A 410 -9.05 -5.80 -13.20
C ASP A 410 -8.81 -4.64 -14.16
N GLU A 411 -7.88 -3.72 -13.88
CA GLU A 411 -7.44 -2.69 -14.81
C GLU A 411 -6.15 -3.12 -15.52
N ASP A 412 -5.85 -2.47 -16.64
CA ASP A 412 -4.56 -2.61 -17.31
C ASP A 412 -3.47 -1.77 -16.60
N TRP A 413 -2.21 -2.14 -16.82
CA TRP A 413 -1.07 -1.33 -16.37
C TRP A 413 -1.10 0.05 -17.02
N GLN A 414 -0.99 1.10 -16.21
CA GLN A 414 -0.84 2.47 -16.67
C GLN A 414 0.52 3.01 -16.24
N GLN A 415 1.29 3.51 -17.20
CA GLN A 415 2.55 4.20 -16.95
C GLN A 415 2.37 5.72 -16.90
N VAL A 416 3.08 6.37 -15.97
CA VAL A 416 3.21 7.83 -15.83
C VAL A 416 4.68 8.17 -15.55
N GLU A 417 5.21 9.13 -16.30
CA GLU A 417 6.51 9.74 -15.98
C GLU A 417 6.33 10.79 -14.90
N LEU A 418 6.91 10.57 -13.71
CA LEU A 418 6.76 11.51 -12.60
C LEU A 418 7.74 12.68 -12.66
N ALA A 419 8.89 12.50 -13.30
CA ALA A 419 9.92 13.55 -13.36
C ALA A 419 9.38 14.91 -13.87
N PRO A 420 8.54 14.99 -14.92
CA PRO A 420 7.96 16.25 -15.37
C PRO A 420 6.85 16.82 -14.47
N LEU A 421 6.32 16.03 -13.53
CA LEU A 421 5.25 16.44 -12.61
C LEU A 421 5.79 17.03 -11.31
N PHE A 422 7.06 16.79 -11.00
CA PHE A 422 7.75 17.45 -9.91
C PHE A 422 8.20 18.85 -10.33
N SER A 423 7.86 19.86 -9.51
CA SER A 423 8.41 21.21 -9.66
C SER A 423 9.86 21.21 -9.18
N VAL A 424 10.76 21.78 -9.98
CA VAL A 424 12.19 21.95 -9.64
C VAL A 424 12.39 23.09 -8.65
#